data_AF-A0A1N6F4Y7-F1
#
_entry.id   AF-A0A1N6F4Y7-F1
#
_cell.length_a   1.000
_cell.length_b   1.000
_cell.length_c   1.000
_cell.angle_alpha   90.00
_cell.angle_beta   90.00
_cell.angle_gamma   90.00
#
_symmetry.space_group_name_H-M   'P 1'
#
loop_
_entity.id
_entity.type
_entity.pdbx_description
1 polymer ?
#
loop_
_entity_poly.entity_id
_entity_poly.type
_entity_poly.pdbx_seq_one_letter_code
_entity_poly.pdbx_strand_id
1 'polypeptide(L)'
;MADEIDLAARLASRICHDLISPVGAIGNGVELLEMAGLKNSPELALVADSVTHAQGRIRFFRVAFGRAEEGQQVSAGEIADTLKGYLGGGRVQVDWPEPGPVSRAELRAVFLAINCLEVELAYGGIISVRPGWEVVAEAPRMRGEAEAWAVAAGGADRLRPALVQFSLLPRAVAALGRRLEVERGAERVALRF
;
A
#
# COMPACT_ATOMS: atom_id res chain seq x y z
N MET A 1 -10.60 -21.41 -5.17
CA MET A 1 -9.91 -20.54 -4.18
C MET A 1 -8.52 -20.07 -4.62
N ALA A 2 -7.48 -20.91 -4.72
CA ALA A 2 -6.16 -20.43 -5.15
C ALA A 2 -6.16 -19.84 -6.58
N ASP A 3 -6.89 -20.50 -7.48
CA ASP A 3 -7.06 -20.07 -8.88
C ASP A 3 -7.84 -18.74 -9.02
N GLU A 4 -8.89 -18.55 -8.21
CA GLU A 4 -9.69 -17.31 -8.20
C GLU A 4 -8.87 -16.11 -7.70
N ILE A 5 -7.97 -16.33 -6.73
CA ILE A 5 -7.09 -15.27 -6.22
C ILE A 5 -6.01 -14.92 -7.25
N ASP A 6 -5.44 -15.90 -7.97
CA ASP A 6 -4.52 -15.61 -9.07
C ASP A 6 -5.23 -14.85 -10.20
N LEU A 7 -6.46 -15.25 -10.55
CA LEU A 7 -7.27 -14.52 -11.52
C LEU A 7 -7.53 -13.07 -11.09
N ALA A 8 -7.92 -12.85 -9.83
CA ALA A 8 -8.12 -11.51 -9.29
C ALA A 8 -6.83 -10.68 -9.31
N ALA A 9 -5.68 -11.29 -8.98
CA ALA A 9 -4.38 -10.62 -9.02
C ALA A 9 -3.97 -10.24 -10.46
N ARG A 10 -4.25 -11.10 -11.45
CA ARG A 10 -4.04 -10.79 -12.87
C ARG A 10 -4.94 -9.65 -13.35
N LEU A 11 -6.21 -9.64 -12.92
CA LEU A 11 -7.14 -8.54 -13.21
C LEU A 11 -6.64 -7.23 -12.61
N ALA A 12 -6.20 -7.23 -11.34
CA ALA A 12 -5.62 -6.05 -10.69
C ALA A 12 -4.37 -5.55 -11.43
N SER A 13 -3.47 -6.45 -11.83
CA SER A 13 -2.30 -6.10 -12.65
C SER A 13 -2.70 -5.46 -13.99
N ARG A 14 -3.72 -5.99 -14.66
CA ARG A 14 -4.21 -5.45 -15.94
C ARG A 14 -4.80 -4.05 -15.78
N ILE A 15 -5.66 -3.85 -14.79
CA ILE A 15 -6.25 -2.54 -14.50
C ILE A 15 -5.16 -1.52 -14.18
N CYS A 16 -4.20 -1.86 -13.32
CA CYS A 16 -3.11 -0.96 -12.99
C CYS A 16 -2.24 -0.65 -14.22
N HIS A 17 -1.92 -1.65 -15.05
CA HIS A 17 -1.16 -1.46 -16.29
C HIS A 17 -1.83 -0.44 -17.21
N ASP A 18 -3.13 -0.60 -17.45
CA ASP A 18 -3.87 0.27 -18.38
C ASP A 18 -4.03 1.70 -17.82
N LEU A 19 -4.01 1.89 -16.49
CA LEU A 19 -4.09 3.20 -15.85
C LEU A 19 -2.75 3.93 -15.73
N ILE A 20 -1.62 3.21 -15.71
CA ILE A 20 -0.28 3.83 -15.57
C ILE A 20 0.02 4.80 -16.71
N SER A 21 -0.20 4.39 -17.97
CA SER A 21 0.16 5.20 -19.13
C SER A 21 -0.62 6.52 -19.25
N PRO A 22 -1.97 6.54 -19.22
CA PRO A 22 -2.71 7.79 -19.35
C PRO A 22 -2.45 8.75 -18.19
N VAL A 23 -2.34 8.25 -16.96
CA VAL A 23 -2.02 9.10 -15.79
C VAL A 23 -0.57 9.60 -15.85
N GLY A 24 0.36 8.80 -16.37
CA GLY A 24 1.73 9.22 -16.67
C GLY A 24 1.78 10.35 -17.69
N ALA A 25 1.00 10.26 -18.77
CA ALA A 25 0.92 11.31 -19.79
C ALA A 25 0.39 12.63 -19.23
N ILE A 26 -0.59 12.60 -18.33
CA ILE A 26 -1.08 13.81 -17.64
C ILE A 26 0.03 14.41 -16.78
N GLY A 27 0.79 13.60 -16.04
CA GLY A 27 1.93 14.07 -15.24
C GLY A 27 2.99 14.77 -16.08
N ASN A 28 3.40 14.14 -17.18
CA ASN A 28 4.35 14.76 -18.12
C ASN A 28 3.81 16.09 -18.69
N GLY A 29 2.51 16.16 -18.99
CA GLY A 29 1.87 17.39 -19.45
C GLY A 29 1.93 18.51 -18.39
N VAL A 30 1.67 18.19 -17.13
CA VAL A 30 1.78 19.13 -16.00
C VAL A 30 3.23 19.62 -15.84
N GLU A 31 4.20 18.72 -15.87
CA GLU A 31 5.63 19.08 -15.79
C GLU A 31 6.04 20.04 -16.93
N LEU A 32 5.59 19.79 -18.16
CA LEU A 32 5.84 20.66 -19.30
C LEU A 32 5.23 22.06 -19.12
N LEU A 33 4.01 22.14 -18.57
CA LEU A 33 3.36 23.42 -18.26
C LEU A 33 4.13 24.19 -17.17
N GLU A 34 4.63 23.51 -16.14
CA GLU A 34 5.48 24.14 -15.12
C GLU A 34 6.78 24.68 -15.73
N MET A 35 7.44 23.90 -16.59
CA MET A 35 8.66 24.31 -17.30
C MET A 35 8.43 25.50 -18.24
N ALA A 36 7.22 25.63 -18.80
CA ALA A 36 6.80 26.78 -19.60
C ALA A 36 6.50 28.04 -18.77
N GLY A 37 6.70 28.01 -17.45
CA GLY A 37 6.50 29.15 -16.55
C GLY A 37 5.06 29.31 -16.04
N LEU A 38 4.18 28.33 -16.29
CA LEU A 38 2.79 28.33 -15.78
C LEU A 38 2.69 27.82 -14.34
N LYS A 39 3.82 27.61 -13.66
CA LYS A 39 3.96 27.01 -12.32
C LYS A 39 3.20 27.72 -11.19
N ASN A 40 2.70 28.94 -11.40
CA ASN A 40 2.23 29.82 -10.33
C ASN A 40 0.71 29.85 -10.12
N SER A 41 -0.06 28.95 -10.73
CA SER A 41 -1.51 28.86 -10.48
C SER A 41 -1.82 27.82 -9.39
N PRO A 42 -2.61 28.16 -8.35
CA PRO A 42 -3.07 27.20 -7.34
C PRO A 42 -3.79 25.99 -7.95
N GLU A 43 -4.46 26.19 -9.08
CA GLU A 43 -5.16 25.13 -9.82
C GLU A 43 -4.18 24.13 -10.43
N LEU A 44 -3.06 24.60 -11.02
CA LEU A 44 -2.04 23.70 -11.58
C LEU A 44 -1.35 22.90 -10.47
N ALA A 45 -1.08 23.51 -9.31
CA ALA A 45 -0.54 22.80 -8.16
C ALA A 45 -1.49 21.69 -7.67
N LEU A 46 -2.80 21.98 -7.58
CA LEU A 46 -3.81 20.99 -7.22
C LEU A 46 -3.87 19.81 -8.21
N VAL A 47 -3.73 20.09 -9.52
CA VAL A 47 -3.65 19.04 -10.54
C VAL A 47 -2.36 18.22 -10.41
N ALA A 48 -1.22 18.87 -10.18
CA ALA A 48 0.07 18.21 -9.98
C ALA A 48 0.05 17.25 -8.78
N ASP A 49 -0.49 17.71 -7.65
CA ASP A 49 -0.67 16.89 -6.45
C ASP A 49 -1.61 15.71 -6.72
N SER A 50 -2.75 15.97 -7.37
CA SER A 50 -3.72 14.92 -7.71
C SER A 50 -3.11 13.82 -8.59
N VAL A 51 -2.31 14.20 -9.59
CA VAL A 51 -1.62 13.24 -10.47
C VAL A 51 -0.58 12.45 -9.68
N THR A 52 0.21 13.13 -8.85
CA THR A 52 1.21 12.47 -7.98
C THR A 52 0.56 11.42 -7.08
N HIS A 53 -0.57 11.76 -6.46
CA HIS A 53 -1.33 10.83 -5.62
C HIS A 53 -1.94 9.68 -6.41
N ALA A 54 -2.53 9.96 -7.58
CA ALA A 54 -3.09 8.92 -8.44
C ALA A 54 -2.02 7.91 -8.89
N GLN A 55 -0.86 8.40 -9.35
CA GLN A 55 0.25 7.54 -9.75
C GLN A 55 0.78 6.69 -8.59
N GLY A 56 0.99 7.31 -7.41
CA GLY A 56 1.42 6.60 -6.21
C GLY A 56 0.44 5.50 -5.81
N ARG A 57 -0.86 5.78 -5.86
CA ARG A 57 -1.94 4.82 -5.54
C ARG A 57 -2.00 3.67 -6.54
N ILE A 58 -1.83 3.94 -7.84
CA ILE A 58 -1.77 2.89 -8.85
C ILE A 58 -0.52 2.00 -8.63
N ARG A 59 0.65 2.60 -8.37
CA ARG A 59 1.88 1.84 -8.07
C ARG A 59 1.70 0.97 -6.82
N PHE A 60 1.14 1.54 -5.76
CA PHE A 60 0.88 0.83 -4.50
C PHE A 60 -0.09 -0.34 -4.71
N PHE A 61 -1.22 -0.14 -5.40
CA PHE A 61 -2.18 -1.19 -5.68
C PHE A 61 -1.64 -2.28 -6.61
N ARG A 62 -0.83 -1.90 -7.60
CA ARG A 62 -0.11 -2.88 -8.44
C ARG A 62 0.77 -3.77 -7.57
N VAL A 63 1.42 -3.20 -6.55
CA VAL A 63 2.25 -3.95 -5.61
C VAL A 63 1.43 -4.84 -4.67
N ALA A 64 0.46 -4.27 -3.96
CA ALA A 64 -0.31 -4.97 -2.93
C ALA A 64 -1.27 -6.04 -3.50
N PHE A 65 -1.97 -5.71 -4.59
CA PHE A 65 -3.08 -6.52 -5.12
C PHE A 65 -2.73 -7.25 -6.41
N GLY A 66 -1.75 -6.74 -7.17
CA GLY A 66 -1.29 -7.38 -8.39
C GLY A 66 -0.47 -8.65 -8.15
N ARG A 67 -0.23 -9.38 -9.24
CA ARG A 67 0.64 -10.56 -9.24
C ARG A 67 2.08 -10.17 -8.87
N ALA A 68 2.72 -11.00 -8.06
CA ALA A 68 4.15 -10.92 -7.77
C ALA A 68 4.85 -12.03 -8.56
N GLU A 69 5.76 -11.67 -9.45
CA GLU A 69 6.60 -12.65 -10.15
C GLU A 69 7.80 -13.02 -9.28
N GLU A 70 8.22 -14.28 -9.35
CA GLU A 70 9.39 -14.76 -8.63
C GLU A 70 10.67 -14.06 -9.12
N GLY A 71 11.59 -13.77 -8.20
CA GLY A 71 12.88 -13.16 -8.51
C GLY A 71 12.86 -11.66 -8.83
N GLN A 72 11.68 -11.04 -8.98
CA GLN A 72 11.59 -9.59 -9.17
C GLN A 72 12.00 -8.85 -7.89
N GLN A 73 12.93 -7.92 -8.01
CA GLN A 73 13.38 -7.02 -6.94
C GLN A 73 12.81 -5.62 -7.17
N VAL A 74 12.52 -4.92 -6.08
CA VAL A 74 12.05 -3.53 -6.09
C VAL A 74 13.08 -2.66 -5.36
N SER A 75 13.49 -1.57 -5.99
CA SER A 75 14.50 -0.68 -5.42
C SER A 75 13.93 0.15 -4.26
N ALA A 76 14.79 0.54 -3.32
CA ALA A 76 14.42 1.43 -2.22
C ALA A 76 13.82 2.77 -2.71
N GLY A 77 14.33 3.31 -3.82
CA GLY A 77 13.79 4.52 -4.45
C GLY A 77 12.35 4.33 -4.96
N GLU A 78 12.08 3.23 -5.66
CA GLU A 78 10.72 2.92 -6.14
C GLU A 78 9.73 2.73 -4.99
N ILE A 79 10.18 2.12 -3.88
CA ILE A 79 9.37 1.95 -2.67
C ILE A 79 9.05 3.32 -2.05
N ALA A 80 10.08 4.16 -1.86
CA ALA A 80 9.92 5.50 -1.28
C ALA A 80 8.99 6.38 -2.12
N ASP A 81 9.18 6.42 -3.44
CA ASP A 81 8.34 7.20 -4.36
C ASP A 81 6.89 6.69 -4.41
N THR A 82 6.71 5.37 -4.29
CA THR A 82 5.37 4.78 -4.23
C THR A 82 4.65 5.16 -2.94
N LEU A 83 5.30 5.04 -1.78
CA LEU A 83 4.73 5.41 -0.49
C LEU A 83 4.48 6.91 -0.37
N LYS A 84 5.42 7.75 -0.86
CA LYS A 84 5.26 9.21 -0.91
C LYS A 84 4.06 9.60 -1.75
N GLY A 85 3.85 9.00 -2.93
CA GLY A 85 2.67 9.27 -3.73
C GLY A 85 1.39 8.75 -3.08
N TYR A 86 1.42 7.54 -2.48
CA TYR A 86 0.24 6.89 -1.91
C TYR A 86 -0.29 7.58 -0.65
N LEU A 87 0.59 7.96 0.28
CA LEU A 87 0.25 8.53 1.59
C LEU A 87 0.58 10.02 1.72
N GLY A 88 1.32 10.58 0.76
CA GLY A 88 1.63 12.01 0.75
C GLY A 88 0.36 12.84 0.86
N GLY A 89 0.41 13.93 1.63
CA GLY A 89 -0.76 14.79 1.88
C GLY A 89 -1.83 14.18 2.80
N GLY A 90 -1.68 12.93 3.23
CA GLY A 90 -2.56 12.26 4.18
C GLY A 90 -2.19 12.52 5.65
N ARG A 91 -3.05 12.03 6.57
CA ARG A 91 -2.81 12.08 8.02
C ARG A 91 -1.95 10.91 8.54
N VAL A 92 -1.66 9.95 7.68
CA VAL A 92 -0.87 8.76 7.99
C VAL A 92 0.51 8.92 7.38
N GLN A 93 1.54 8.75 8.20
CA GLN A 93 2.93 8.77 7.76
C GLN A 93 3.51 7.36 7.79
N VAL A 94 4.44 7.06 6.88
CA VAL A 94 5.23 5.82 6.92
C VAL A 94 6.69 6.16 7.19
N ASP A 95 7.23 5.56 8.23
CA ASP A 95 8.64 5.58 8.58
C ASP A 95 9.29 4.25 8.19
N TRP A 96 10.10 4.29 7.13
CA TRP A 96 10.83 3.14 6.62
C TRP A 96 12.18 3.61 6.09
N PRO A 97 13.18 3.80 6.98
CA PRO A 97 14.38 4.56 6.65
C PRO A 97 15.26 3.86 5.61
N GLU A 98 15.28 2.53 5.55
CA GLU A 98 16.15 1.78 4.62
C GLU A 98 15.53 0.43 4.19
N PRO A 99 14.69 0.40 3.15
CA PRO A 99 14.11 -0.87 2.67
C PRO A 99 15.14 -1.86 2.12
N GLY A 100 16.28 -1.36 1.63
CA GLY A 100 17.15 -2.12 0.72
C GLY A 100 16.39 -2.54 -0.56
N PRO A 101 16.99 -3.34 -1.44
CA PRO A 101 16.24 -4.09 -2.44
C PRO A 101 15.33 -5.10 -1.73
N VAL A 102 14.02 -5.02 -2.00
CA VAL A 102 13.02 -5.93 -1.41
C VAL A 102 12.46 -6.80 -2.52
N SER A 103 12.31 -8.10 -2.26
CA SER A 103 11.64 -8.98 -3.22
C SER A 103 10.19 -8.53 -3.41
N ARG A 104 9.69 -8.68 -4.63
CA ARG A 104 8.33 -8.28 -4.98
C ARG A 104 7.26 -8.95 -4.11
N ALA A 105 7.52 -10.20 -3.68
CA ALA A 105 6.64 -10.98 -2.82
C ALA A 105 6.63 -10.46 -1.36
N GLU A 106 7.80 -10.16 -0.79
CA GLU A 106 7.89 -9.55 0.55
C GLU A 106 7.26 -8.16 0.57
N LEU A 107 7.56 -7.34 -0.44
CA LEU A 107 6.98 -6.01 -0.55
C LEU A 107 5.45 -6.05 -0.65
N ARG A 108 4.89 -7.07 -1.32
CA ARG A 108 3.44 -7.29 -1.36
C ARG A 108 2.86 -7.50 0.05
N ALA A 109 3.49 -8.34 0.86
CA ALA A 109 3.05 -8.58 2.23
C ALA A 109 3.16 -7.30 3.09
N VAL A 110 4.28 -6.56 2.98
CA VAL A 110 4.47 -5.30 3.70
C VAL A 110 3.44 -4.24 3.27
N PHE A 111 3.15 -4.10 1.97
CA PHE A 111 2.15 -3.12 1.50
C PHE A 111 0.73 -3.51 1.93
N LEU A 112 0.38 -4.80 1.92
CA LEU A 112 -0.89 -5.27 2.48
C LEU A 112 -0.97 -4.99 3.99
N ALA A 113 0.14 -5.15 4.72
CA ALA A 113 0.22 -4.83 6.14
C ALA A 113 0.00 -3.33 6.38
N ILE A 114 0.72 -2.46 5.66
CA ILE A 114 0.52 -1.00 5.67
C ILE A 114 -0.94 -0.65 5.38
N ASN A 115 -1.55 -1.30 4.37
CA ASN A 115 -2.93 -1.01 3.99
C ASN A 115 -3.97 -1.50 5.01
N CYS A 116 -3.71 -2.59 5.74
CA CYS A 116 -4.54 -3.00 6.87
C CYS A 116 -4.43 -1.99 8.03
N LEU A 117 -3.20 -1.56 8.34
CA LEU A 117 -2.92 -0.61 9.42
C LEU A 117 -3.46 0.80 9.13
N GLU A 118 -3.46 1.25 7.88
CA GLU A 118 -4.07 2.51 7.46
C GLU A 118 -5.56 2.58 7.85
N VAL A 119 -6.27 1.45 7.82
CA VAL A 119 -7.68 1.39 8.26
C VAL A 119 -7.83 1.68 9.75
N GLU A 120 -6.87 1.24 10.56
CA GLU A 120 -6.83 1.54 12.01
C GLU A 120 -6.52 3.00 12.28
N LEU A 121 -5.70 3.62 11.43
CA LEU A 121 -5.27 5.02 11.51
C LEU A 121 -6.25 6.01 10.87
N ALA A 122 -7.55 5.77 10.99
CA ALA A 122 -8.60 6.64 10.44
C ALA A 122 -8.52 8.10 10.92
N TYR A 123 -7.85 8.34 12.05
CA TYR A 123 -7.64 9.66 12.65
C TYR A 123 -6.22 10.20 12.43
N GLY A 124 -5.38 9.51 11.65
CA GLY A 124 -3.97 9.80 11.49
C GLY A 124 -3.08 8.99 12.44
N GLY A 125 -1.77 9.01 12.17
CA GLY A 125 -0.77 8.28 12.95
C GLY A 125 0.47 7.96 12.13
N ILE A 126 1.33 7.12 12.69
CA ILE A 126 2.57 6.69 12.05
C ILE A 126 2.56 5.17 11.87
N ILE A 127 3.04 4.71 10.73
CA ILE A 127 3.34 3.31 10.45
C ILE A 127 4.85 3.17 10.33
N SER A 128 5.49 2.41 11.21
CA SER A 128 6.92 2.11 11.13
C SER A 128 7.15 0.72 10.57
N VAL A 129 8.05 0.59 9.59
CA VAL A 129 8.51 -0.70 9.07
C VAL A 129 9.92 -0.97 9.61
N ARG A 130 10.07 -2.05 10.36
CA ARG A 130 11.31 -2.42 11.06
C ARG A 130 11.93 -3.68 10.44
N PRO A 131 13.24 -3.91 10.65
CA PRO A 131 13.90 -5.15 10.21
C PRO A 131 13.17 -6.41 10.70
N GLY A 132 13.17 -7.46 9.88
CA GLY A 132 12.43 -8.69 10.17
C GLY A 132 10.92 -8.60 9.90
N TRP A 133 10.49 -7.63 9.09
CA TRP A 133 9.09 -7.40 8.70
C TRP A 133 8.13 -7.25 9.89
N GLU A 134 8.57 -6.54 10.92
CA GLU A 134 7.67 -5.96 11.91
C GLU A 134 7.12 -4.62 11.36
N VAL A 135 5.81 -4.55 11.13
CA VAL A 135 5.10 -3.34 10.70
C VAL A 135 4.18 -2.89 11.83
N VAL A 136 4.39 -1.69 12.34
CA VAL A 136 3.71 -1.18 13.55
C VAL A 136 2.97 0.10 13.21
N ALA A 137 1.70 0.19 13.59
CA ALA A 137 0.95 1.43 13.61
C ALA A 137 0.79 1.96 15.02
N GLU A 138 0.99 3.28 15.20
CA GLU A 138 0.83 3.98 16.46
C GLU A 138 0.01 5.25 16.27
N ALA A 139 -0.97 5.45 17.15
CA ALA A 139 -1.82 6.63 17.19
C ALA A 139 -2.53 6.75 18.55
N PRO A 140 -2.85 7.98 19.01
CA PRO A 140 -3.64 8.19 20.23
C PRO A 140 -5.05 7.59 20.17
N ARG A 141 -5.56 7.31 18.96
CA ARG A 141 -6.87 6.72 18.75
C ARG A 141 -6.84 5.78 17.55
N MET A 142 -7.11 4.51 17.80
CA MET A 142 -7.33 3.49 16.78
C MET A 142 -8.83 3.35 16.44
N ARG A 143 -9.14 2.95 15.21
CA ARG A 143 -10.53 2.68 14.78
C ARG A 143 -11.09 1.42 15.45
N GLY A 144 -10.28 0.36 15.58
CA GLY A 144 -10.68 -0.92 16.19
C GLY A 144 -11.53 -1.81 15.30
N GLU A 145 -11.10 -2.12 14.07
CA GLU A 145 -11.83 -2.96 13.11
C GLU A 145 -11.77 -4.47 13.47
N ALA A 146 -12.43 -4.85 14.56
CA ALA A 146 -12.34 -6.19 15.13
C ALA A 146 -12.73 -7.32 14.15
N GLU A 147 -13.77 -7.11 13.34
CA GLU A 147 -14.24 -8.09 12.34
C GLU A 147 -13.19 -8.34 11.24
N ALA A 148 -12.54 -7.27 10.76
CA ALA A 148 -11.51 -7.36 9.73
C ALA A 148 -10.29 -8.16 10.23
N TRP A 149 -9.85 -7.89 11.46
CA TRP A 149 -8.77 -8.65 12.09
C TRP A 149 -9.12 -10.11 12.38
N ALA A 150 -10.38 -10.42 12.68
CA ALA A 150 -10.81 -11.80 12.86
C ALA A 150 -10.64 -12.61 11.56
N VAL A 151 -10.88 -12.00 10.41
CA VAL A 151 -10.63 -12.60 9.09
C VAL A 151 -9.14 -12.76 8.82
N ALA A 152 -8.32 -11.74 9.13
CA ALA A 152 -6.86 -11.86 9.03
C ALA A 152 -6.28 -13.00 9.91
N ALA A 153 -6.95 -13.31 11.02
CA ALA A 153 -6.60 -14.41 11.92
C ALA A 153 -7.14 -15.80 11.46
N GLY A 154 -7.75 -15.89 10.26
CA GLY A 154 -8.28 -17.14 9.70
C GLY A 154 -9.78 -17.34 9.88
N GLY A 155 -10.52 -16.30 10.30
CA GLY A 155 -11.98 -16.30 10.35
C GLY A 155 -12.63 -16.38 8.96
N ALA A 156 -13.95 -16.61 8.94
CA ALA A 156 -14.71 -16.69 7.70
C ALA A 156 -14.71 -15.35 6.95
N ASP A 157 -14.28 -15.39 5.69
CA ASP A 157 -14.15 -14.20 4.84
C ASP A 157 -15.53 -13.71 4.37
N ARG A 158 -16.06 -12.71 5.07
CA ARG A 158 -17.33 -12.03 4.76
C ARG A 158 -17.14 -10.52 4.63
N LEU A 159 -15.92 -10.09 4.35
CA LEU A 159 -15.57 -8.67 4.33
C LEU A 159 -16.12 -7.98 3.09
N ARG A 160 -16.43 -6.69 3.25
CA ARG A 160 -16.73 -5.81 2.12
C ARG A 160 -15.46 -5.60 1.29
N PRO A 161 -15.56 -5.29 -0.02
CA PRO A 161 -14.39 -5.07 -0.87
C PRO A 161 -13.37 -4.06 -0.34
N ALA A 162 -13.81 -3.03 0.39
CA ALA A 162 -12.93 -2.02 1.00
C ALA A 162 -12.03 -2.55 2.13
N LEU A 163 -12.25 -3.79 2.60
CA LEU A 163 -11.48 -4.46 3.65
C LEU A 163 -10.82 -5.75 3.15
N VAL A 164 -10.82 -6.00 1.83
CA VAL A 164 -10.27 -7.24 1.24
C VAL A 164 -8.78 -7.47 1.57
N GLN A 165 -8.03 -6.42 1.86
CA GLN A 165 -6.63 -6.49 2.27
C GLN A 165 -6.41 -7.35 3.52
N PHE A 166 -7.37 -7.38 4.44
CA PHE A 166 -7.30 -8.23 5.64
C PHE A 166 -7.39 -9.71 5.31
N SER A 167 -8.11 -10.06 4.23
CA SER A 167 -8.16 -11.41 3.69
C SER A 167 -6.86 -11.76 2.94
N LEU A 168 -6.27 -10.80 2.23
CA LEU A 168 -5.11 -11.05 1.38
C LEU A 168 -3.79 -11.10 2.15
N LEU A 169 -3.63 -10.31 3.22
CA LEU A 169 -2.41 -10.26 4.02
C LEU A 169 -1.94 -11.63 4.53
N PRO A 170 -2.75 -12.43 5.27
CA PRO A 170 -2.28 -13.73 5.78
C PRO A 170 -1.90 -14.69 4.66
N ARG A 171 -2.54 -14.58 3.48
CA ARG A 171 -2.24 -15.40 2.31
C ARG A 171 -0.92 -14.99 1.65
N ALA A 172 -0.65 -13.69 1.55
CA ALA A 172 0.63 -13.18 1.07
C ALA A 172 1.77 -13.61 1.99
N VAL A 173 1.57 -13.53 3.31
CA VAL A 173 2.53 -14.00 4.31
C VAL A 173 2.75 -15.52 4.22
N ALA A 174 1.70 -16.31 4.09
CA ALA A 174 1.80 -17.75 3.92
C ALA A 174 2.55 -18.15 2.64
N ALA A 175 2.40 -17.39 1.55
CA ALA A 175 3.15 -17.62 0.30
C ALA A 175 4.67 -17.39 0.45
N LEU A 176 5.10 -16.65 1.48
CA LEU A 176 6.50 -16.50 1.87
C LEU A 176 7.00 -17.62 2.80
N GLY A 177 6.15 -18.61 3.10
CA GLY A 177 6.45 -19.67 4.08
C GLY A 177 6.45 -19.20 5.53
N ARG A 178 5.82 -18.05 5.82
CA ARG A 178 5.78 -17.40 7.14
C ARG A 178 4.36 -17.42 7.73
N ARG A 179 4.22 -17.04 9.00
CA ARG A 179 2.93 -16.90 9.68
C ARG A 179 2.74 -15.46 10.12
N LEU A 180 1.56 -14.91 9.88
CA LEU A 180 1.20 -13.58 10.36
C LEU A 180 0.91 -13.64 11.87
N GLU A 181 1.63 -12.83 12.63
CA GLU A 181 1.34 -12.55 14.03
C GLU A 181 0.76 -11.14 14.15
N VAL A 182 -0.30 -11.00 14.95
CA VAL A 182 -1.03 -9.74 15.13
C VAL A 182 -1.14 -9.43 16.62
N GLU A 183 -0.59 -8.29 17.03
CA GLU A 183 -0.65 -7.77 18.40
C GLU A 183 -1.45 -6.45 18.38
N ARG A 184 -2.56 -6.39 19.11
CA ARG A 184 -3.45 -5.21 19.14
C ARG A 184 -3.54 -4.65 20.55
N GLY A 185 -3.39 -3.34 20.67
CA GLY A 185 -3.61 -2.54 21.87
C GLY A 185 -4.47 -1.32 21.55
N ALA A 186 -4.71 -0.48 22.57
CA ALA A 186 -5.56 0.70 22.43
C ALA A 186 -4.98 1.78 21.49
N GLU A 187 -3.65 1.91 21.48
CA GLU A 187 -2.91 2.96 20.74
C GLU A 187 -1.87 2.39 19.78
N ARG A 188 -1.82 1.06 19.64
CA ARG A 188 -0.79 0.36 18.86
C ARG A 188 -1.34 -0.91 18.23
N VAL A 189 -1.01 -1.15 16.97
CA VAL A 189 -1.20 -2.45 16.30
C VAL A 189 0.11 -2.85 15.64
N ALA A 190 0.59 -4.06 15.92
CA ALA A 190 1.83 -4.58 15.34
C ALA A 190 1.58 -5.89 14.59
N LEU A 191 2.22 -5.99 13.42
CA LEU A 191 2.18 -7.14 12.53
C LEU A 191 3.61 -7.66 12.36
N ARG A 192 3.82 -8.97 12.50
CA ARG A 192 5.14 -9.62 12.31
C ARG A 192 4.99 -10.85 11.42
N PHE A 193 5.99 -11.10 10.56
CA PHE A 193 6.05 -12.31 9.73
C PHE A 193 7.44 -12.63 9.20
#